data_AF-A0A063YCE1-F1
#
_entry.id   AF-A0A063YCE1-F1
#
_cell.length_a   1.000
_cell.length_b   1.000
_cell.length_c   1.000
_cell.angle_alpha   90.00
_cell.angle_beta   90.00
_cell.angle_gamma   90.00
#
_symmetry.space_group_name_H-M   'P 1'
#
loop_
_entity.id
_entity.type
_entity.pdbx_description
1 polymer ?
#
loop_
_entity_poly.entity_id
_entity_poly.type
_entity_poly.pdbx_seq_one_letter_code
_entity_poly.pdbx_strand_id
1 'polypeptide(L)'
;MNNLIETVNKFTTSKATTPAESSAYGLAMVSAALAVLGTSVASVAQGLGVAKAVDAVGRNPEAMSKVRSIMIIGLSIVETGSIYCFLIALILIFA
;
A
#
# COMPACT_ATOMS: atom_id res chain seq x y z
N MET A 1 14.37 15.17 -10.86
CA MET A 1 13.03 15.60 -10.39
C MET A 1 12.14 16.04 -11.55
N ASN A 2 12.57 16.97 -12.42
CA ASN A 2 11.75 17.53 -13.51
C ASN A 2 11.22 16.48 -14.51
N ASN A 3 12.04 15.50 -14.91
CA ASN A 3 11.63 14.45 -15.86
C ASN A 3 10.55 13.51 -15.30
N LEU A 4 10.51 13.30 -13.99
CA LEU A 4 9.51 12.44 -13.35
C LEU A 4 8.16 13.14 -13.30
N ILE A 5 8.17 14.42 -12.93
CA ILE A 5 6.97 15.28 -12.90
C ILE A 5 6.39 15.43 -14.31
N GLU A 6 7.22 15.62 -15.34
CA GLU A 6 6.75 15.63 -16.72
C GLU A 6 6.14 14.29 -17.18
N THR A 7 6.75 13.18 -16.79
CA THR A 7 6.24 11.85 -17.15
C THR A 7 4.90 11.57 -16.48
N VAL A 8 4.76 11.95 -15.21
CA VAL A 8 3.51 11.81 -14.45
C VAL A 8 2.41 12.72 -15.01
N ASN A 9 2.72 13.99 -15.32
CA ASN A 9 1.76 14.94 -15.90
C ASN A 9 1.20 14.53 -17.28
N LYS A 10 1.87 13.63 -18.02
CA LYS A 10 1.33 13.05 -19.27
C LYS A 10 0.15 12.11 -19.03
N PHE A 11 -0.02 11.62 -17.81
CA PHE A 11 -1.13 10.77 -17.39
C PHE A 11 -2.25 11.55 -16.69
N THR A 12 -2.23 12.89 -16.69
CA THR A 12 -3.27 13.74 -16.06
C THR A 12 -4.39 14.11 -17.05
N THR A 13 -5.64 14.17 -16.58
CA THR A 13 -6.87 14.41 -17.38
C THR A 13 -6.84 15.67 -18.25
N SER A 14 -6.05 16.69 -17.88
CA SER A 14 -6.03 18.00 -18.54
C SER A 14 -5.29 18.04 -19.90
N LYS A 15 -4.62 16.96 -20.33
CA LYS A 15 -3.82 16.94 -21.58
C LYS A 15 -4.11 15.80 -22.56
N ALA A 16 -5.06 14.91 -22.28
CA ALA A 16 -5.46 13.85 -23.23
C ALA A 16 -6.20 14.43 -24.45
N THR A 17 -5.44 15.02 -25.36
CA THR A 17 -5.95 15.70 -26.57
C THR A 17 -5.88 14.75 -27.77
N THR A 18 -5.09 13.68 -27.67
CA THR A 18 -4.92 12.66 -28.70
C THR A 18 -5.44 11.28 -28.27
N PRO A 19 -5.87 10.41 -29.20
CA PRO A 19 -6.39 9.08 -28.89
C PRO A 19 -5.41 8.19 -28.10
N ALA A 20 -4.11 8.39 -28.26
CA ALA A 20 -3.07 7.63 -27.58
C ALA A 20 -2.98 7.97 -26.07
N GLU A 21 -3.25 9.22 -25.69
CA GLU A 21 -3.16 9.70 -24.30
C GLU A 21 -4.37 9.27 -23.46
N SER A 22 -5.55 9.12 -24.08
CA SER A 22 -6.75 8.58 -23.42
C SER A 22 -6.55 7.13 -22.96
N SER A 23 -5.94 6.29 -23.81
CA SER A 23 -5.59 4.91 -23.45
C SER A 23 -4.51 4.85 -22.36
N ALA A 24 -3.56 5.78 -22.38
CA ALA A 24 -2.52 5.88 -21.35
C ALA A 24 -3.11 6.22 -19.97
N TYR A 25 -4.08 7.14 -19.91
CA TYR A 25 -4.83 7.45 -18.69
C TYR A 25 -5.60 6.23 -18.17
N GLY A 26 -6.33 5.53 -19.04
CA GLY A 26 -7.07 4.32 -18.66
C GLY A 26 -6.15 3.25 -18.07
N LEU A 27 -4.97 3.05 -18.66
CA LEU A 27 -3.99 2.09 -18.16
C LEU A 27 -3.38 2.52 -16.81
N ALA A 28 -3.15 3.81 -16.60
CA ALA A 28 -2.69 4.35 -15.32
C ALA A 28 -3.69 4.05 -14.19
N MET A 29 -5.00 4.21 -14.44
CA MET A 29 -6.04 3.91 -13.45
C MET A 29 -6.14 2.40 -13.13
N VAL A 30 -5.97 1.54 -14.13
CA VAL A 30 -5.89 0.08 -13.90
C VAL A 30 -4.66 -0.26 -13.06
N SER A 31 -3.52 0.38 -13.32
CA SER A 31 -2.31 0.17 -12.52
C SER A 31 -2.44 0.67 -11.07
N ALA A 32 -3.18 1.77 -10.84
CA ALA A 32 -3.49 2.26 -9.49
C ALA A 32 -4.35 1.26 -8.72
N ALA A 33 -5.37 0.67 -9.35
CA ALA A 33 -6.17 -0.40 -8.75
C ALA A 33 -5.32 -1.63 -8.41
N LEU A 34 -4.39 -2.00 -9.30
CA LEU A 34 -3.49 -3.14 -9.09
C LEU A 34 -2.50 -2.90 -7.93
N ALA A 35 -2.00 -1.66 -7.78
CA ALA A 35 -1.16 -1.27 -6.66
C ALA A 35 -1.89 -1.45 -5.32
N VAL A 36 -3.15 -1.02 -5.23
CA VAL A 36 -3.98 -1.22 -4.03
C VAL A 36 -4.24 -2.70 -3.77
N LEU A 37 -4.52 -3.51 -4.80
CA LEU A 37 -4.67 -4.95 -4.63
C LEU A 37 -3.40 -5.62 -4.07
N GLY A 38 -2.22 -5.06 -4.34
CA GLY A 38 -0.95 -5.54 -3.79
C GLY A 38 -0.88 -5.53 -2.25
N THR A 39 -1.69 -4.73 -1.56
CA THR A 39 -1.70 -4.67 -0.08
C THR A 39 -2.42 -5.86 0.56
N SER A 40 -3.18 -6.65 -0.21
CA SER A 40 -3.97 -7.77 0.31
C SER A 40 -3.11 -8.85 1.00
N VAL A 41 -1.88 -9.06 0.54
CA VAL A 41 -0.92 -9.98 1.17
C VAL A 41 -0.52 -9.49 2.56
N ALA A 42 -0.29 -8.18 2.71
CA ALA A 42 0.06 -7.58 4.00
C ALA A 42 -1.10 -7.73 5.00
N SER A 43 -2.34 -7.51 4.57
CA SER A 43 -3.53 -7.68 5.42
C SER A 43 -3.66 -9.11 5.97
N VAL A 44 -3.42 -10.13 5.14
CA VAL A 44 -3.46 -11.53 5.58
C VAL A 44 -2.31 -11.83 6.55
N ALA A 45 -1.10 -11.36 6.26
CA ALA A 45 0.06 -11.57 7.12
C ALA A 45 -0.11 -10.92 8.50
N GLN A 46 -0.67 -9.71 8.56
CA GLN A 46 -0.97 -9.01 9.81
C GLN A 46 -2.03 -9.75 10.63
N GLY A 47 -3.10 -10.24 9.98
CA GLY A 47 -4.13 -11.03 10.66
C GLY A 47 -3.57 -12.30 11.31
N LEU A 48 -2.71 -13.03 10.59
CA LEU A 48 -2.02 -14.21 11.13
C LEU A 48 -1.06 -13.86 12.27
N GLY A 49 -0.31 -12.75 12.14
CA GLY A 49 0.59 -12.27 13.18
C GLY A 49 -0.14 -11.91 14.47
N VAL A 50 -1.27 -11.22 14.37
CA VAL A 50 -2.12 -10.85 15.50
C VAL A 50 -2.75 -12.09 16.15
N ALA A 51 -3.26 -13.04 15.36
CA ALA A 51 -3.82 -14.28 15.91
C ALA A 51 -2.80 -15.03 16.79
N LYS A 52 -1.54 -15.16 16.31
CA LYS A 52 -0.46 -15.77 17.09
C LYS A 52 -0.08 -14.98 18.34
N ALA A 53 -0.14 -13.65 18.27
CA ALA A 53 0.10 -12.81 19.43
C ALA A 53 -0.98 -13.01 20.50
N VAL A 54 -2.25 -13.12 20.09
CA VAL A 54 -3.37 -13.42 20.99
C VAL A 54 -3.21 -14.80 21.64
N ASP A 55 -2.86 -15.83 20.86
CA ASP A 55 -2.61 -17.18 21.41
C ASP A 55 -1.46 -17.19 22.42
N ALA A 56 -0.38 -16.44 22.14
CA ALA A 56 0.76 -16.32 23.05
C ALA A 56 0.38 -15.63 24.36
N VAL A 57 -0.41 -14.56 24.30
CA VAL A 57 -0.93 -13.84 25.47
C VAL A 57 -1.91 -14.71 26.26
N GLY A 58 -2.79 -15.46 25.59
CA GLY A 58 -3.74 -16.36 26.24
C GLY A 58 -3.07 -17.48 27.03
N ARG A 59 -1.91 -17.97 26.56
CA ARG A 59 -1.11 -18.97 27.29
C ARG A 59 -0.26 -18.37 28.41
N ASN A 60 0.22 -17.14 28.23
CA ASN A 60 1.11 -16.47 29.17
C ASN A 60 0.68 -14.99 29.36
N PRO A 61 -0.32 -14.73 30.21
CA PRO A 61 -0.87 -13.39 30.38
C PRO A 61 0.15 -12.38 30.94
N GLU A 62 1.13 -12.85 31.72
CA GLU A 62 2.22 -12.04 32.27
C GLU A 62 3.12 -11.45 31.17
N ALA A 63 3.23 -12.12 30.02
CA ALA A 63 4.04 -11.68 28.89
C ALA A 63 3.33 -10.66 27.98
N MET A 64 2.09 -10.27 28.28
CA MET A 64 1.24 -9.42 27.42
C MET A 64 1.94 -8.14 26.98
N SER A 65 2.59 -7.43 27.90
CA SER A 65 3.27 -6.16 27.61
C SER A 65 4.38 -6.35 26.56
N LYS A 66 5.22 -7.37 26.74
CA LYS A 66 6.33 -7.68 25.82
C LYS A 66 5.82 -8.16 24.46
N VAL A 67 4.81 -9.02 24.43
CA VAL A 67 4.19 -9.50 23.19
C VAL A 67 3.59 -8.33 22.41
N ARG A 68 2.85 -7.43 23.07
CA ARG A 68 2.26 -6.25 22.43
C ARG A 68 3.32 -5.35 21.80
N SER A 69 4.43 -5.08 22.50
CA SER A 69 5.51 -4.26 21.95
C SER A 69 6.13 -4.87 20.69
N ILE A 70 6.48 -6.16 20.72
CA ILE A 70 7.07 -6.84 19.56
C ILE A 70 6.06 -6.92 18.41
N MET A 71 4.79 -7.21 18.72
CA MET A 71 3.70 -7.26 17.74
C MET A 71 3.53 -5.92 17.02
N ILE A 72 3.47 -4.80 17.74
CA ILE A 72 3.32 -3.47 17.13
C ILE A 72 4.51 -3.16 16.22
N ILE A 73 5.75 -3.41 16.68
CA ILE A 73 6.95 -3.16 15.86
C ILE A 73 6.92 -4.00 14.58
N GLY A 74 6.57 -5.29 14.69
CA GLY A 74 6.44 -6.18 13.53
C GLY A 74 5.35 -5.73 12.56
N LEU A 75 4.17 -5.38 13.07
CA LEU A 75 3.05 -4.86 12.28
C LEU A 75 3.44 -3.57 11.57
N SER A 76 4.15 -2.65 12.24
CA SER A 76 4.62 -1.40 11.64
C SER A 76 5.55 -1.64 10.46
N ILE A 77 6.45 -2.63 10.54
CA ILE A 77 7.34 -2.98 9.42
C ILE A 77 6.51 -3.52 8.25
N VAL A 78 5.56 -4.42 8.50
CA VAL A 78 4.68 -4.98 7.45
C VAL A 78 3.84 -3.87 6.81
N GLU A 79 3.36 -2.91 7.59
CA GLU A 79 2.56 -1.78 7.10
C GLU A 79 3.34 -0.88 6.13
N THR A 80 4.67 -0.77 6.28
CA THR A 80 5.49 0.09 5.40
C THR A 80 5.37 -0.26 3.91
N GLY A 81 5.18 -1.53 3.58
CA GLY A 81 4.92 -1.95 2.20
C GLY A 81 3.57 -1.44 1.68
N SER A 82 2.52 -1.56 2.50
CA SER A 82 1.16 -1.12 2.15
C SER A 82 1.08 0.38 1.91
N ILE A 83 1.74 1.19 2.74
CA ILE A 83 1.79 2.65 2.54
C ILE A 83 2.54 3.05 1.27
N TYR A 84 3.54 2.29 0.81
CA TYR A 84 4.17 2.56 -0.48
C TYR A 84 3.23 2.24 -1.66
N CYS A 85 2.50 1.13 -1.62
CA CYS A 85 1.48 0.82 -2.61
C CYS A 85 0.39 1.90 -2.66
N PHE A 86 -0.07 2.35 -1.50
CA PHE A 86 -1.05 3.43 -1.38
C PHE A 86 -0.49 4.76 -1.91
N LEU A 87 0.74 5.11 -1.57
CA LEU A 87 1.42 6.30 -2.08
C LEU A 87 1.50 6.30 -3.61
N ILE A 88 1.88 5.17 -4.21
CA ILE A 88 1.94 5.03 -5.67
C ILE A 88 0.55 5.21 -6.29
N ALA A 89 -0.49 4.59 -5.70
CA ALA A 89 -1.86 4.77 -6.17
C ALA A 89 -2.31 6.24 -6.10
N LEU A 90 -1.99 6.95 -5.01
CA LEU A 90 -2.29 8.38 -4.88
C LEU A 90 -1.57 9.22 -5.94
N ILE A 91 -0.28 8.94 -6.20
CA ILE A 91 0.48 9.64 -7.24
C ILE A 91 -0.16 9.41 -8.61
N LEU A 92 -0.55 8.17 -8.93
CA LEU A 92 -1.17 7.86 -10.23
C LEU A 92 -2.56 8.48 -10.40
N ILE A 93 -3.31 8.68 -9.31
CA ILE A 93 -4.67 9.24 -9.36
C ILE A 93 -4.65 10.78 -9.38
N PHE A 94 -3.74 11.41 -8.64
CA PHE A 94 -3.78 12.84 -8.35
C PHE A 94 -2.63 13.68 -8.93
N ALA A 95 -1.63 13.06 -9.55
CA ALA A 95 -0.57 13.76 -10.25
C ALA A 95 -0.74 13.60 -11.77
#